data_AF-A0A4P6P3J5-F1
#
_entry.id   AF-A0A4P6P3J5-F1
#
_cell.length_a   1.000
_cell.length_b   1.000
_cell.length_c   1.000
_cell.angle_alpha   90.00
_cell.angle_beta   90.00
_cell.angle_gamma   90.00
#
_symmetry.space_group_name_H-M   'P 1'
#
loop_
_entity.id
_entity.type
_entity.pdbx_description
1 polymer ?
#
loop_
_entity_poly.entity_id
_entity_poly.type
_entity_poly.pdbx_seq_one_letter_code
_entity_poly.pdbx_strand_id
1 'polypeptide(L)'
;MKVKLLKRASFLRKVFDNTNAGQKLYLFGLVWMLFALPVWLVSEKYSVYYLLLGISAFSIGLVVEGIIFFSKLWDYKFGKIIISGIFSAVTTFTIASSSATVAEIVGTDPSKFPYAITLTSFLLFPIFAWIILQFSALTFFVFHTMLVPLYWLYHQFRAMPLVRYSLRLKVKPPKERFMWLLVFTRAIAVGFLISNTQVLGKFNKDYLTGVENNISWFIYNFELYKKSHCTRLNEQERFGYINTKLAVVGTLTTDKKYLFSTRTCVKIPSE
;
A
#
# COMPACT_ATOMS: atom_id res chain seq x y z
N MET A 1 -37.19 -7.34 -31.32
CA MET A 1 -36.11 -7.68 -30.36
C MET A 1 -34.80 -6.95 -30.65
N LYS A 2 -34.30 -6.93 -31.90
CA LYS A 2 -33.06 -6.23 -32.32
C LYS A 2 -33.00 -4.73 -31.94
N VAL A 3 -34.10 -3.99 -32.06
CA VAL A 3 -34.16 -2.55 -31.74
C VAL A 3 -33.98 -2.26 -30.25
N LYS A 4 -34.51 -3.12 -29.35
CA LYS A 4 -34.32 -2.98 -27.89
C LYS A 4 -32.89 -3.31 -27.47
N LEU A 5 -32.26 -4.32 -28.09
CA LEU A 5 -30.86 -4.68 -27.86
C LEU A 5 -29.90 -3.59 -28.34
N LEU A 6 -30.13 -3.02 -29.53
CA LEU A 6 -29.34 -1.88 -30.05
C LEU A 6 -29.50 -0.63 -29.17
N LYS A 7 -30.70 -0.36 -28.65
CA LYS A 7 -30.94 0.76 -27.74
C LYS A 7 -30.20 0.56 -26.39
N ARG A 8 -30.22 -0.66 -25.83
CA ARG A 8 -29.45 -1.01 -24.63
C ARG A 8 -27.93 -0.96 -24.85
N ALA A 9 -27.44 -1.46 -25.98
CA ALA A 9 -26.03 -1.39 -26.35
C ALA A 9 -25.57 0.06 -26.57
N SER A 10 -26.39 0.89 -27.22
CA SER A 10 -26.10 2.33 -27.39
C SER A 10 -26.09 3.08 -26.06
N PHE A 11 -26.95 2.70 -25.11
CA PHE A 11 -26.97 3.25 -23.76
C PHE A 11 -25.71 2.86 -22.98
N LEU A 12 -25.34 1.57 -22.99
CA LEU A 12 -24.10 1.08 -22.36
C LEU A 12 -22.87 1.75 -22.95
N ARG A 13 -22.79 1.88 -24.28
CA ARG A 13 -21.69 2.57 -24.97
C ARG A 13 -21.58 4.03 -24.55
N LYS A 14 -22.71 4.75 -24.47
CA LYS A 14 -22.75 6.15 -24.04
C LYS A 14 -22.41 6.35 -22.55
N VAL A 15 -22.59 5.32 -21.72
CA VAL A 15 -22.15 5.28 -20.31
C VAL A 15 -20.64 5.02 -20.23
N PHE A 16 -20.12 4.10 -21.04
CA PHE A 16 -18.69 3.77 -21.10
C PHE A 16 -17.83 4.87 -21.75
N ASP A 17 -18.38 5.64 -22.69
CA ASP A 17 -17.61 6.69 -23.38
C ASP A 17 -17.42 7.95 -22.51
N ASN A 18 -18.28 8.18 -21.51
CA ASN A 18 -18.24 9.36 -20.63
C ASN A 18 -17.59 9.10 -19.26
N THR A 19 -17.07 7.90 -18.99
CA THR A 19 -16.50 7.52 -17.70
C THR A 19 -14.96 7.52 -17.73
N ASN A 20 -14.34 7.98 -16.65
CA ASN A 20 -12.89 8.00 -16.51
C ASN A 20 -12.33 6.55 -16.43
N ALA A 21 -11.07 6.33 -16.81
CA ALA A 21 -10.46 5.00 -16.86
C ALA A 21 -10.56 4.23 -15.52
N GLY A 22 -10.33 4.91 -14.39
CA GLY A 22 -10.52 4.34 -13.05
C GLY A 22 -11.97 3.93 -12.76
N GLN A 23 -12.95 4.72 -13.21
CA GLN A 23 -14.37 4.41 -13.04
C GLN A 23 -14.80 3.18 -13.84
N LYS A 24 -14.21 2.97 -15.03
CA LYS A 24 -14.44 1.75 -15.82
C LYS A 24 -13.92 0.52 -15.10
N LEU A 25 -12.74 0.62 -14.48
CA LEU A 25 -12.15 -0.47 -13.70
C LEU A 25 -12.98 -0.78 -12.44
N TYR A 26 -13.53 0.24 -11.77
CA TYR A 26 -14.48 -0.01 -10.68
C TYR A 26 -15.75 -0.70 -11.14
N LEU A 27 -16.36 -0.23 -12.22
CA LEU A 27 -17.57 -0.89 -12.75
C LEU A 27 -17.27 -2.33 -13.17
N PHE A 28 -16.11 -2.57 -13.78
CA PHE A 28 -15.67 -3.91 -14.15
C PHE A 28 -15.46 -4.79 -12.91
N GLY A 29 -14.75 -4.31 -11.89
CA GLY A 29 -14.53 -5.03 -10.64
C GLY A 29 -15.84 -5.38 -9.93
N LEU A 30 -16.78 -4.44 -9.88
CA LEU A 30 -18.10 -4.64 -9.27
C LEU A 30 -18.91 -5.71 -10.01
N VAL A 31 -18.89 -5.73 -11.34
CA VAL A 31 -19.59 -6.76 -12.13
C VAL A 31 -19.04 -8.15 -11.82
N TRP A 32 -17.71 -8.31 -11.77
CA TRP A 32 -17.10 -9.61 -11.44
C TRP A 32 -17.37 -10.05 -10.02
N MET A 33 -17.36 -9.13 -9.05
CA MET A 33 -17.73 -9.45 -7.68
C MET A 33 -19.19 -9.86 -7.54
N LEU A 34 -20.12 -9.18 -8.22
CA LEU A 34 -21.52 -9.58 -8.24
C LEU A 34 -21.72 -10.92 -8.95
N PHE A 35 -20.93 -11.22 -9.98
CA PHE A 35 -20.94 -12.50 -10.67
C PHE A 35 -20.38 -13.65 -9.82
N ALA A 36 -19.51 -13.37 -8.85
CA ALA A 36 -18.99 -14.37 -7.93
C ALA A 36 -20.08 -14.96 -7.01
N LEU A 37 -21.12 -14.19 -6.67
CA LEU A 37 -22.22 -14.62 -5.79
C LEU A 37 -23.04 -15.81 -6.36
N PRO A 38 -23.58 -15.77 -7.60
CA PRO A 38 -24.28 -16.92 -8.15
C PRO A 38 -23.33 -18.09 -8.44
N VAL A 39 -22.06 -17.83 -8.78
CA VAL A 39 -21.07 -18.89 -8.97
C VAL A 39 -20.76 -19.62 -7.67
N TRP A 40 -20.79 -18.92 -6.53
CA TRP A 40 -20.59 -19.52 -5.20
C TRP A 40 -21.60 -20.63 -4.90
N LEU A 41 -22.85 -20.47 -5.34
CA LEU A 41 -23.89 -21.50 -5.20
C LEU A 41 -23.58 -22.79 -5.97
N VAL A 42 -22.73 -22.71 -6.99
CA VAL A 42 -22.34 -23.86 -7.83
C VAL A 42 -20.99 -24.42 -7.39
N SER A 43 -20.02 -23.56 -7.10
CA SER A 43 -18.68 -23.95 -6.69
C SER A 43 -17.95 -22.82 -5.97
N GLU A 44 -17.51 -23.11 -4.75
CA GLU A 44 -16.74 -22.19 -3.92
C GLU A 44 -15.40 -21.82 -4.57
N LYS A 45 -14.67 -22.80 -5.12
CA LYS A 45 -13.35 -22.57 -5.72
C LYS A 45 -13.40 -21.59 -6.90
N TYR A 46 -14.39 -21.73 -7.80
CA TYR A 46 -14.53 -20.84 -8.94
C TYR A 46 -15.00 -19.45 -8.53
N SER A 47 -15.86 -19.34 -7.51
CA SER A 47 -16.28 -18.05 -6.96
C SER A 47 -15.10 -17.23 -6.44
N VAL A 48 -14.16 -17.87 -5.74
CA VAL A 48 -12.94 -17.20 -5.23
C VAL A 48 -12.12 -16.59 -6.37
N TYR A 49 -11.97 -17.27 -7.52
CA TYR A 49 -11.22 -16.71 -8.65
C TYR A 49 -11.89 -15.46 -9.24
N TYR A 50 -13.23 -15.46 -9.39
CA TYR A 50 -13.94 -14.28 -9.88
C TYR A 50 -13.91 -13.12 -8.88
N LEU A 51 -13.96 -13.44 -7.59
CA LEU A 51 -13.80 -12.46 -6.51
C LEU A 51 -12.39 -11.83 -6.58
N LEU A 52 -11.33 -12.64 -6.70
CA LEU A 52 -9.95 -12.16 -6.87
C LEU A 52 -9.76 -11.29 -8.11
N LEU A 53 -10.37 -11.67 -9.24
CA LEU A 53 -10.36 -10.85 -10.45
C LEU A 53 -11.03 -9.49 -10.22
N GLY A 54 -12.21 -9.48 -9.59
CA GLY A 54 -12.90 -8.24 -9.24
C GLY A 54 -12.07 -7.34 -8.32
N ILE A 55 -11.40 -7.95 -7.34
CA ILE A 55 -10.51 -7.25 -6.40
C ILE A 55 -9.31 -6.65 -7.12
N SER A 56 -8.64 -7.43 -7.96
CA SER A 56 -7.48 -6.94 -8.71
C SER A 56 -7.86 -5.74 -9.59
N ALA A 57 -9.03 -5.78 -10.23
CA ALA A 57 -9.55 -4.67 -11.03
C ALA A 57 -9.82 -3.42 -10.17
N PHE A 58 -10.36 -3.58 -8.96
CA PHE A 58 -10.52 -2.48 -8.00
C PHE A 58 -9.18 -1.88 -7.56
N SER A 59 -8.19 -2.70 -7.21
CA SER A 59 -6.86 -2.23 -6.84
C SER A 59 -6.19 -1.48 -7.98
N ILE A 60 -6.28 -1.98 -9.22
CA ILE A 60 -5.75 -1.29 -10.41
C ILE A 60 -6.50 0.03 -10.64
N GLY A 61 -7.82 0.05 -10.46
CA GLY A 61 -8.63 1.26 -10.54
C GLY A 61 -8.16 2.36 -9.59
N LEU A 62 -7.86 2.00 -8.33
CA LEU A 62 -7.31 2.91 -7.33
C LEU A 62 -5.93 3.44 -7.72
N VAL A 63 -5.04 2.56 -8.21
CA VAL A 63 -3.70 2.96 -8.66
C VAL A 63 -3.81 3.94 -9.83
N VAL A 64 -4.68 3.68 -10.80
CA VAL A 64 -4.91 4.57 -11.95
C VAL A 64 -5.44 5.92 -11.51
N GLU A 65 -6.42 5.96 -10.59
CA GLU A 65 -6.90 7.24 -10.04
C GLU A 65 -5.81 7.97 -9.26
N GLY A 66 -4.99 7.25 -8.49
CA GLY A 66 -3.83 7.80 -7.79
C GLY A 66 -2.82 8.43 -8.75
N ILE A 67 -2.52 7.77 -9.87
CA ILE A 67 -1.61 8.30 -10.91
C ILE A 67 -2.19 9.54 -11.60
N ILE A 68 -3.48 9.53 -11.94
CA ILE A 68 -4.16 10.68 -12.53
C ILE A 68 -4.17 11.86 -11.55
N PHE A 69 -4.38 11.60 -10.26
CA PHE A 69 -4.30 12.63 -9.25
C PHE A 69 -2.88 13.16 -9.07
N PHE A 70 -1.89 12.26 -8.99
CA PHE A 70 -0.49 12.60 -8.85
C PHE A 70 -0.01 13.48 -10.01
N SER A 71 -0.32 13.12 -11.25
CA SER A 71 0.03 13.93 -12.43
C SER A 71 -0.59 15.33 -12.36
N LYS A 72 -1.88 15.43 -11.99
CA LYS A 72 -2.53 16.73 -11.79
C LYS A 72 -1.88 17.56 -10.69
N LEU A 73 -1.52 16.97 -9.54
CA LEU A 73 -0.81 17.68 -8.49
C LEU A 73 0.58 18.12 -8.95
N TRP A 74 1.28 17.28 -9.70
CA TRP A 74 2.63 17.52 -10.19
C TRP A 74 2.69 18.69 -11.16
N ASP A 75 1.62 18.98 -11.90
CA ASP A 75 1.56 20.14 -12.79
C ASP A 75 1.61 21.48 -12.03
N TYR A 76 1.17 21.50 -10.76
CA TYR A 76 1.23 22.70 -9.92
C TYR A 76 2.60 22.85 -9.24
N LYS A 77 3.18 24.05 -9.30
CA LYS A 77 4.48 24.37 -8.63
C LYS A 77 4.46 24.02 -7.14
N PHE A 78 3.40 24.40 -6.42
CA PHE A 78 3.21 24.05 -5.01
C PHE A 78 3.02 22.55 -4.78
N GLY A 79 2.36 21.86 -5.72
CA GLY A 79 2.15 20.41 -5.64
C GLY A 79 3.45 19.64 -5.69
N LYS A 80 4.41 20.05 -6.52
CA LYS A 80 5.76 19.45 -6.55
C LYS A 80 6.47 19.55 -5.21
N ILE A 81 6.45 20.73 -4.58
CA ILE A 81 7.09 20.96 -3.27
C ILE A 81 6.47 20.06 -2.21
N ILE A 82 5.13 19.99 -2.15
CA ILE A 82 4.40 19.16 -1.19
C ILE A 82 4.73 17.68 -1.40
N ILE A 83 4.65 17.20 -2.65
CA ILE A 83 4.95 15.80 -3.00
C ILE A 83 6.39 15.45 -2.62
N SER A 84 7.37 16.29 -2.97
CA SER A 84 8.76 16.07 -2.60
C SER A 84 8.96 16.03 -1.08
N GLY A 85 8.26 16.90 -0.32
CA GLY A 85 8.28 16.87 1.15
C GLY A 85 7.72 15.57 1.71
N ILE A 86 6.59 15.09 1.18
CA ILE A 86 5.99 13.80 1.58
C ILE A 86 6.93 12.64 1.25
N PHE A 87 7.51 12.61 0.05
CA PHE A 87 8.48 11.58 -0.34
C PHE A 87 9.71 11.55 0.58
N SER A 88 10.23 12.73 0.95
CA SER A 88 11.34 12.83 1.90
C SER A 88 10.93 12.29 3.27
N ALA A 89 9.76 12.67 3.79
CA ALA A 89 9.28 12.21 5.08
C ALA A 89 9.07 10.69 5.12
N VAL A 90 8.46 10.12 4.07
CA VAL A 90 8.25 8.67 3.93
C VAL A 90 9.58 7.94 3.87
N THR A 91 10.54 8.42 3.08
CA THR A 91 11.86 7.78 2.95
C THR A 91 12.60 7.76 4.28
N THR A 92 12.64 8.89 4.99
CA THR A 92 13.25 8.97 6.33
C THR A 92 12.55 8.05 7.32
N PHE A 93 11.23 7.98 7.27
CA PHE A 93 10.45 7.09 8.13
C PHE A 93 10.74 5.60 7.83
N THR A 94 10.83 5.22 6.56
CA THR A 94 11.17 3.83 6.17
C THR A 94 12.58 3.45 6.64
N ILE A 95 13.56 4.35 6.52
CA ILE A 95 14.91 4.11 7.02
C ILE A 95 14.91 3.97 8.54
N ALA A 96 14.20 4.86 9.26
CA ALA A 96 14.09 4.82 10.71
C ALA A 96 13.41 3.51 11.18
N SER A 97 12.29 3.13 10.58
CA SER A 97 11.61 1.86 10.88
C SER A 97 12.50 0.66 10.59
N SER A 98 13.26 0.69 9.50
CA SER A 98 14.20 -0.40 9.15
C SER A 98 15.34 -0.51 10.14
N SER A 99 15.86 0.63 10.62
CA SER A 99 16.89 0.64 11.66
C SER A 99 16.38 0.06 12.98
N ALA A 100 15.13 0.32 13.35
CA ALA A 100 14.50 -0.26 14.54
C ALA A 100 14.35 -1.78 14.41
N THR A 101 13.89 -2.29 13.25
CA THR A 101 13.78 -3.73 13.00
C THR A 101 15.13 -4.44 13.06
N VAL A 102 16.18 -3.86 12.45
CA VAL A 102 17.53 -4.43 12.52
C VAL A 102 18.07 -4.40 13.96
N ALA A 103 17.80 -3.32 14.70
CA ALA A 103 18.20 -3.21 16.10
C ALA A 103 17.55 -4.28 16.98
N GLU A 104 16.28 -4.60 16.73
CA GLU A 104 15.55 -5.65 17.44
C GLU A 104 16.10 -7.04 17.13
N ILE A 105 16.45 -7.32 15.87
CA ILE A 105 17.05 -8.60 15.44
C ILE A 105 18.44 -8.80 16.05
N VAL A 106 19.28 -7.77 16.01
CA VAL A 106 20.68 -7.87 16.44
C VAL A 106 20.84 -7.65 17.95
N GLY A 107 19.90 -6.94 18.58
CA GLY A 107 19.93 -6.55 19.99
C GLY A 107 20.94 -5.44 20.29
N THR A 108 21.37 -4.66 19.28
CA THR A 108 22.42 -3.62 19.41
C THR A 108 22.18 -2.43 18.50
N ASP A 109 23.08 -1.44 18.57
CA ASP A 109 23.07 -0.29 17.67
C ASP A 109 23.11 -0.74 16.18
N PRO A 110 22.04 -0.44 15.40
CA PRO A 110 21.93 -0.85 14.01
C PRO A 110 22.88 -0.08 13.09
N SER A 111 23.52 1.01 13.56
CA SER A 111 24.43 1.84 12.75
C SER A 111 25.61 1.08 12.12
N LYS A 112 25.94 -0.09 12.68
CA LYS A 112 27.00 -1.00 12.21
C LYS A 112 26.57 -1.92 11.07
N PHE A 113 25.29 -1.92 10.72
CA PHE A 113 24.66 -2.82 9.75
C PHE A 113 23.94 -2.03 8.63
N PRO A 114 24.66 -1.14 7.90
CA PRO A 114 24.02 -0.23 6.94
C PRO A 114 23.41 -0.95 5.72
N TYR A 115 23.97 -2.09 5.31
CA TYR A 115 23.44 -2.86 4.18
C TYR A 115 22.18 -3.62 4.58
N ALA A 116 22.13 -4.17 5.80
CA ALA A 116 20.91 -4.76 6.34
C ALA A 116 19.79 -3.73 6.50
N ILE A 117 20.07 -2.51 6.97
CA ILE A 117 19.08 -1.42 7.03
C ILE A 117 18.52 -1.12 5.64
N THR A 118 19.40 -1.04 4.64
CA THR A 118 19.02 -0.76 3.26
C THR A 118 18.14 -1.88 2.68
N LEU A 119 18.53 -3.15 2.87
CA LEU A 119 17.74 -4.30 2.44
C LEU A 119 16.38 -4.35 3.13
N THR A 120 16.36 -4.11 4.44
CA THR A 120 15.13 -4.04 5.24
C THR A 120 14.20 -2.95 4.72
N SER A 121 14.75 -1.80 4.33
CA SER A 121 13.98 -0.70 3.74
C SER A 121 13.28 -1.12 2.44
N PHE A 122 13.97 -1.86 1.57
CA PHE A 122 13.36 -2.39 0.34
C PHE A 122 12.29 -3.45 0.63
N LEU A 123 12.51 -4.32 1.61
CA LEU A 123 11.54 -5.34 2.00
C LEU A 123 10.31 -4.76 2.71
N LEU A 124 10.44 -3.67 3.45
CA LEU A 124 9.30 -3.01 4.09
C LEU A 124 8.55 -2.05 3.17
N PHE A 125 9.16 -1.63 2.05
CA PHE A 125 8.55 -0.69 1.11
C PHE A 125 7.14 -1.10 0.61
N PRO A 126 6.86 -2.35 0.23
CA PRO A 126 5.51 -2.76 -0.19
C PRO A 126 4.44 -2.53 0.88
N ILE A 127 4.77 -2.74 2.16
CA ILE A 127 3.85 -2.51 3.28
C ILE A 127 3.55 -1.01 3.40
N PHE A 128 4.58 -0.17 3.40
CA PHE A 128 4.40 1.27 3.51
C PHE A 128 3.67 1.86 2.31
N ALA A 129 4.00 1.41 1.09
CA ALA A 129 3.30 1.81 -0.12
C ALA A 129 1.81 1.45 -0.05
N TRP A 130 1.48 0.26 0.45
CA TRP A 130 0.10 -0.17 0.66
C TRP A 130 -0.63 0.74 1.67
N ILE A 131 -0.02 1.03 2.83
CA ILE A 131 -0.60 1.91 3.85
C ILE A 131 -0.85 3.32 3.28
N ILE A 132 0.10 3.87 2.53
CA ILE A 132 -0.04 5.18 1.89
C ILE A 132 -1.20 5.16 0.88
N LEU A 133 -1.31 4.11 0.07
CA LEU A 133 -2.40 3.96 -0.88
C LEU A 133 -3.75 3.93 -0.16
N GLN A 134 -3.85 3.23 0.97
CA GLN A 134 -5.07 3.22 1.78
C GLN A 134 -5.41 4.58 2.38
N PHE A 135 -4.43 5.26 2.96
CA PHE A 135 -4.63 6.59 3.54
C PHE A 135 -5.08 7.59 2.47
N SER A 136 -4.47 7.53 1.28
CA SER A 136 -4.86 8.36 0.15
C SER A 136 -6.30 8.04 -0.30
N ALA A 137 -6.65 6.76 -0.46
CA ALA A 137 -7.99 6.32 -0.86
C ALA A 137 -9.06 6.77 0.14
N LEU A 138 -8.77 6.69 1.44
CA LEU A 138 -9.66 7.16 2.51
C LEU A 138 -9.85 8.68 2.44
N THR A 139 -8.77 9.43 2.25
CA THR A 139 -8.83 10.90 2.16
C THR A 139 -9.61 11.32 0.92
N PHE A 140 -9.39 10.67 -0.23
CA PHE A 140 -10.18 10.89 -1.44
C PHE A 140 -11.66 10.58 -1.22
N PHE A 141 -11.95 9.47 -0.55
CA PHE A 141 -13.32 9.09 -0.27
C PHE A 141 -14.00 10.11 0.63
N VAL A 142 -13.38 10.53 1.73
CA VAL A 142 -13.91 11.56 2.64
C VAL A 142 -14.10 12.89 1.90
N PHE A 143 -13.09 13.34 1.15
CA PHE A 143 -13.15 14.58 0.38
C PHE A 143 -14.27 14.53 -0.67
N HIS A 144 -14.41 13.42 -1.38
CA HIS A 144 -15.44 13.26 -2.40
C HIS A 144 -16.84 13.08 -1.80
N THR A 145 -16.97 12.36 -0.69
CA THR A 145 -18.26 12.18 0.00
C THR A 145 -18.71 13.43 0.74
N MET A 146 -17.81 14.29 1.18
CA MET A 146 -18.18 15.57 1.79
C MET A 146 -18.40 16.66 0.74
N LEU A 147 -17.47 16.86 -0.19
CA LEU A 147 -17.53 18.01 -1.10
C LEU A 147 -18.47 17.84 -2.28
N VAL A 148 -18.65 16.62 -2.80
CA VAL A 148 -19.54 16.45 -3.96
C VAL A 148 -21.01 16.63 -3.57
N PRO A 149 -21.51 16.14 -2.42
CA PRO A 149 -22.84 16.49 -1.95
C PRO A 149 -23.00 17.97 -1.61
N LEU A 150 -21.98 18.62 -1.03
CA LEU A 150 -22.01 20.07 -0.80
C LEU A 150 -22.05 20.86 -2.11
N TYR A 151 -21.25 20.46 -3.11
CA TYR A 151 -21.27 21.04 -4.45
C TYR A 151 -22.60 20.81 -5.16
N TRP A 152 -23.17 19.62 -5.01
CA TRP A 152 -24.48 19.28 -5.55
C TRP A 152 -25.60 20.07 -4.87
N LEU A 153 -25.60 20.16 -3.53
CA LEU A 153 -26.53 20.98 -2.75
C LEU A 153 -26.42 22.45 -3.13
N TYR A 154 -25.20 22.97 -3.31
CA TYR A 154 -24.95 24.33 -3.77
C TYR A 154 -25.56 24.59 -5.16
N HIS A 155 -25.38 23.65 -6.10
CA HIS A 155 -26.00 23.76 -7.43
C HIS A 155 -27.52 23.62 -7.38
N GLN A 156 -28.05 22.73 -6.55
CA GLN A 156 -29.48 22.55 -6.35
C GLN A 156 -30.11 23.80 -5.73
N PHE A 157 -29.45 24.42 -4.76
CA PHE A 157 -29.84 25.69 -4.16
C PHE A 157 -29.87 26.82 -5.20
N ARG A 158 -28.84 26.93 -6.04
CA ARG A 158 -28.82 27.90 -7.16
C ARG A 158 -29.87 27.61 -8.23
N ALA A 159 -30.31 26.36 -8.36
CA ALA A 159 -31.34 25.96 -9.31
C ALA A 159 -32.78 26.19 -8.80
N MET A 160 -32.98 26.48 -7.51
CA MET A 160 -34.30 26.78 -6.95
C MET A 160 -34.90 28.03 -7.61
N PRO A 161 -36.22 28.03 -7.94
CA PRO A 161 -36.84 29.09 -8.72
C PRO A 161 -36.75 30.47 -8.04
N LEU A 162 -36.86 30.53 -6.71
CA LEU A 162 -36.72 31.76 -5.91
C LEU A 162 -35.32 32.38 -6.01
N VAL A 163 -34.28 31.57 -5.83
CA VAL A 163 -32.87 32.00 -5.88
C VAL A 163 -32.48 32.36 -7.32
N ARG A 164 -32.94 31.59 -8.30
CA ARG A 164 -32.70 31.83 -9.72
C ARG A 164 -33.33 33.13 -10.21
N TYR A 165 -34.54 33.42 -9.74
CA TYR A 165 -35.25 34.67 -10.03
C TYR A 165 -34.57 35.87 -9.35
N SER A 166 -34.21 35.74 -8.07
CA SER A 166 -33.55 36.79 -7.29
C SER A 166 -32.15 37.15 -7.83
N LEU A 167 -31.34 36.16 -8.23
CA LEU A 167 -29.95 36.37 -8.67
C LEU A 167 -29.77 36.38 -10.20
N ARG A 168 -30.87 36.29 -10.99
CA ARG A 168 -30.85 36.24 -12.47
C ARG A 168 -29.85 35.22 -13.05
N LEU A 169 -29.69 34.07 -12.41
CA LEU A 169 -28.68 33.08 -12.78
C LEU A 169 -29.14 32.21 -13.97
N LYS A 170 -28.44 32.32 -15.12
CA LYS A 170 -28.55 31.41 -16.27
C LYS A 170 -27.65 30.17 -16.09
N VAL A 171 -27.81 29.43 -15.01
CA VAL A 171 -27.04 28.18 -14.81
C VAL A 171 -27.93 26.98 -15.18
N LYS A 172 -27.38 26.06 -15.98
CA LYS A 172 -27.96 24.72 -16.24
C LYS A 172 -27.34 23.75 -15.22
N PRO A 173 -28.13 22.83 -14.63
CA PRO A 173 -27.61 21.89 -13.64
C PRO A 173 -26.55 20.97 -14.28
N PRO A 174 -25.43 20.69 -13.58
CA PRO A 174 -24.43 19.75 -14.06
C PRO A 174 -25.03 18.35 -14.18
N LYS A 175 -24.72 17.65 -15.28
CA LYS A 175 -25.21 16.29 -15.58
C LYS A 175 -24.22 15.22 -15.11
N GLU A 176 -23.95 15.13 -13.82
CA GLU A 176 -23.34 13.91 -13.27
C GLU A 176 -24.43 12.88 -13.03
N ARG A 177 -24.82 12.16 -14.10
CA ARG A 177 -25.97 11.24 -14.09
C ARG A 177 -25.85 10.03 -13.15
N PHE A 178 -24.65 9.73 -12.64
CA PHE A 178 -24.38 8.54 -11.82
C PHE A 178 -23.57 8.82 -10.55
N MET A 179 -23.72 10.01 -9.97
CA MET A 179 -22.99 10.42 -8.76
C MET A 179 -23.12 9.40 -7.61
N TRP A 180 -24.36 8.99 -7.27
CA TRP A 180 -24.61 8.04 -6.17
C TRP A 180 -24.07 6.63 -6.44
N LEU A 181 -24.17 6.15 -7.68
CA LEU A 181 -23.61 4.85 -8.06
C LEU A 181 -22.09 4.85 -7.87
N LEU A 182 -21.40 5.92 -8.30
CA LEU A 182 -19.95 6.06 -8.16
C LEU A 182 -19.53 6.19 -6.70
N VAL A 183 -20.25 6.97 -5.89
CA VAL A 183 -20.01 7.06 -4.43
C VAL A 183 -20.16 5.70 -3.78
N PHE A 184 -21.19 4.93 -4.13
CA PHE A 184 -21.42 3.59 -3.60
C PHE A 184 -20.32 2.61 -4.02
N THR A 185 -19.93 2.60 -5.30
CA THR A 185 -18.83 1.73 -5.78
C THR A 185 -17.51 2.03 -5.08
N ARG A 186 -17.22 3.31 -4.80
CA ARG A 186 -16.03 3.73 -4.06
C ARG A 186 -16.12 3.40 -2.57
N ALA A 187 -17.31 3.50 -1.96
CA ALA A 187 -17.54 3.07 -0.58
C ALA A 187 -17.28 1.57 -0.42
N ILE A 188 -17.74 0.75 -1.37
CA ILE A 188 -17.43 -0.68 -1.42
C ILE A 188 -15.92 -0.89 -1.58
N ALA A 189 -15.28 -0.19 -2.51
CA ALA A 189 -13.84 -0.33 -2.73
C ALA A 189 -13.02 0.04 -1.48
N VAL A 190 -13.35 1.14 -0.80
CA VAL A 190 -12.66 1.58 0.43
C VAL A 190 -12.95 0.66 1.61
N GLY A 191 -14.22 0.28 1.81
CA GLY A 191 -14.60 -0.71 2.82
C GLY A 191 -13.89 -2.04 2.61
N PHE A 192 -13.70 -2.44 1.35
CA PHE A 192 -12.93 -3.62 0.99
C PHE A 192 -11.43 -3.45 1.31
N LEU A 193 -10.79 -2.32 0.97
CA LEU A 193 -9.39 -2.06 1.32
C LEU A 193 -9.15 -2.15 2.84
N ILE A 194 -10.07 -1.58 3.64
CA ILE A 194 -10.01 -1.63 5.11
C ILE A 194 -10.26 -3.05 5.62
N SER A 195 -11.21 -3.77 5.04
CA SER A 195 -11.44 -5.19 5.37
C SER A 195 -10.20 -6.04 5.08
N ASN A 196 -9.46 -5.74 4.00
CA ASN A 196 -8.21 -6.42 3.70
C ASN A 196 -7.16 -6.15 4.77
N THR A 197 -7.03 -4.94 5.33
CA THR A 197 -6.05 -4.73 6.42
C THR A 197 -6.43 -5.41 7.71
N GLN A 198 -7.72 -5.51 8.03
CA GLN A 198 -8.19 -6.18 9.24
C GLN A 198 -8.14 -7.71 9.12
N VAL A 199 -8.57 -8.26 7.98
CA VAL A 199 -8.61 -9.71 7.73
C VAL A 199 -7.24 -10.26 7.31
N LEU A 200 -6.43 -9.47 6.59
CA LEU A 200 -5.03 -9.79 6.26
C LEU A 200 -4.02 -9.20 7.26
N GLY A 201 -4.43 -8.83 8.47
CA GLY A 201 -3.48 -8.63 9.57
C GLY A 201 -2.57 -9.87 9.82
N LYS A 202 -2.98 -11.04 9.31
CA LYS A 202 -2.16 -12.25 9.20
C LYS A 202 -1.03 -12.14 8.16
N PHE A 203 -1.24 -11.48 7.01
CA PHE A 203 -0.16 -11.16 6.07
C PHE A 203 0.93 -10.35 6.76
N ASN A 204 0.58 -9.44 7.67
CA ASN A 204 1.58 -8.68 8.40
C ASN A 204 2.50 -9.61 9.20
N LYS A 205 1.96 -10.60 9.92
CA LYS A 205 2.81 -11.50 10.72
C LYS A 205 3.66 -12.44 9.86
N ASP A 206 3.06 -13.15 8.91
CA ASP A 206 3.80 -14.13 8.10
C ASP A 206 4.85 -13.45 7.20
N TYR A 207 4.50 -12.28 6.64
CA TYR A 207 5.44 -11.48 5.89
C TYR A 207 6.54 -10.91 6.76
N LEU A 208 6.22 -10.33 7.94
CA LEU A 208 7.24 -9.80 8.84
C LEU A 208 8.19 -10.89 9.32
N THR A 209 7.69 -12.08 9.67
CA THR A 209 8.54 -13.23 10.00
C THR A 209 9.41 -13.66 8.81
N GLY A 210 8.87 -13.63 7.58
CA GLY A 210 9.65 -13.85 6.37
C GLY A 210 10.75 -12.81 6.16
N VAL A 211 10.44 -11.53 6.42
CA VAL A 211 11.37 -10.41 6.36
C VAL A 211 12.47 -10.56 7.42
N GLU A 212 12.11 -10.84 8.67
CA GLU A 212 13.04 -11.10 9.78
C GLU A 212 14.00 -12.25 9.45
N ASN A 213 13.49 -13.36 8.91
CA ASN A 213 14.31 -14.50 8.52
C ASN A 213 15.29 -14.13 7.38
N ASN A 214 14.83 -13.39 6.37
CA ASN A 214 15.68 -12.94 5.27
C ASN A 214 16.75 -11.95 5.73
N ILE A 215 16.40 -11.02 6.62
CA ILE A 215 17.34 -10.04 7.19
C ILE A 215 18.37 -10.77 8.06
N SER A 216 17.93 -11.69 8.91
CA SER A 216 18.82 -12.47 9.77
C SER A 216 19.81 -13.31 8.96
N TRP A 217 19.31 -13.97 7.90
CA TRP A 217 20.16 -14.68 6.94
C TRP A 217 21.17 -13.73 6.27
N PHE A 218 20.73 -12.53 5.88
CA PHE A 218 21.58 -11.55 5.20
C PHE A 218 22.68 -11.01 6.13
N ILE A 219 22.33 -10.59 7.35
CA ILE A 219 23.28 -10.11 8.36
C ILE A 219 24.34 -11.19 8.60
N TYR A 220 23.92 -12.43 8.86
CA TYR A 220 24.84 -13.53 9.11
C TYR A 220 25.77 -13.80 7.92
N ASN A 221 25.26 -13.77 6.69
CA ASN A 221 26.04 -14.17 5.53
C ASN A 221 26.92 -13.05 4.94
N PHE A 222 26.47 -11.81 4.97
CA PHE A 222 27.08 -10.69 4.25
C PHE A 222 27.70 -9.63 5.14
N GLU A 223 27.15 -9.37 6.33
CA GLU A 223 27.67 -8.32 7.23
C GLU A 223 28.55 -8.87 8.35
N LEU A 224 28.35 -10.13 8.76
CA LEU A 224 29.21 -10.78 9.75
C LEU A 224 30.38 -11.54 9.08
N TYR A 225 31.57 -11.34 9.62
CA TYR A 225 32.80 -11.94 9.11
C TYR A 225 33.03 -13.35 9.68
N LYS A 226 33.38 -14.29 8.79
CA LYS A 226 33.79 -15.66 9.19
C LYS A 226 35.18 -15.69 9.83
N LYS A 227 36.09 -14.81 9.40
CA LYS A 227 37.42 -14.66 9.99
C LYS A 227 37.40 -13.40 10.87
N SER A 228 37.71 -13.56 12.15
CA SER A 228 37.72 -12.47 13.12
C SER A 228 38.98 -12.53 13.98
N HIS A 229 39.42 -11.38 14.46
CA HIS A 229 40.49 -11.23 15.45
C HIS A 229 40.07 -11.62 16.88
N CYS A 230 38.79 -11.98 17.09
CA CYS A 230 38.27 -12.41 18.38
C CYS A 230 38.38 -13.93 18.51
N THR A 231 38.65 -14.43 19.71
CA THR A 231 38.62 -15.86 19.99
C THR A 231 37.23 -16.42 19.72
N ARG A 232 37.15 -17.50 18.93
CA ARG A 232 35.89 -18.17 18.56
C ARG A 232 35.65 -19.34 19.51
N LEU A 233 34.41 -19.49 19.98
CA LEU A 233 34.00 -20.64 20.78
C LEU A 233 33.52 -21.78 19.86
N ASN A 234 32.94 -21.45 18.70
CA ASN A 234 32.46 -22.41 17.70
C ASN A 234 32.84 -21.99 16.28
N GLU A 235 33.09 -22.96 15.38
CA GLU A 235 33.45 -22.68 13.98
C GLU A 235 32.34 -21.98 13.17
N GLN A 236 31.09 -22.08 13.63
CA GLN A 236 29.91 -21.46 13.01
C GLN A 236 29.64 -20.02 13.49
N GLU A 237 30.42 -19.50 14.45
CA GLU A 237 30.27 -18.12 14.94
C GLU A 237 30.80 -17.10 13.94
N ARG A 238 30.01 -16.11 13.57
CA ARG A 238 30.46 -14.98 12.75
C ARG A 238 30.41 -13.70 13.54
N PHE A 239 31.33 -12.77 13.25
CA PHE A 239 31.55 -11.59 14.08
C PHE A 239 31.32 -10.30 13.31
N GLY A 240 30.62 -9.36 13.93
CA GLY A 240 30.44 -7.99 13.47
C GLY A 240 30.96 -7.05 14.55
N TYR A 241 31.91 -6.18 14.22
CA TYR A 241 32.57 -5.33 15.21
C TYR A 241 31.74 -4.08 15.50
N ILE A 242 31.36 -3.88 16.76
CA ILE A 242 30.75 -2.62 17.22
C ILE A 242 31.86 -1.64 17.57
N ASN A 243 32.80 -2.09 18.41
CA ASN A 243 34.03 -1.36 18.76
C ASN A 243 35.20 -2.34 18.96
N THR A 244 36.33 -1.86 19.49
CA THR A 244 37.54 -2.67 19.74
C THR A 244 37.39 -3.75 20.82
N LYS A 245 36.36 -3.67 21.67
CA LYS A 245 36.09 -4.55 22.81
C LYS A 245 34.77 -5.30 22.71
N LEU A 246 33.84 -4.92 21.82
CA LEU A 246 32.49 -5.46 21.70
C LEU A 246 32.23 -5.86 20.26
N ALA A 247 31.75 -7.09 20.10
CA ALA A 247 31.34 -7.64 18.82
C ALA A 247 29.95 -8.27 18.94
N VAL A 248 29.18 -8.15 17.87
CA VAL A 248 27.99 -8.96 17.62
C VAL A 248 28.46 -10.33 17.13
N VAL A 249 27.95 -11.38 17.76
CA VAL A 249 28.20 -12.77 17.39
C VAL A 249 26.91 -13.35 16.85
N GLY A 250 26.93 -13.72 15.57
CA GLY A 250 25.89 -14.48 14.93
C GLY A 250 26.19 -15.97 15.01
N THR A 251 25.21 -16.76 15.44
CA THR A 251 25.27 -18.22 15.50
C THR A 251 24.13 -18.84 14.72
N LEU A 252 24.39 -20.01 14.15
CA LEU A 252 23.37 -20.83 13.53
C LEU A 252 22.99 -21.94 14.52
N THR A 253 21.73 -21.97 14.96
CA THR A 253 21.21 -23.06 15.80
C THR A 253 20.98 -24.31 14.95
N THR A 254 20.93 -25.49 15.58
CA THR A 254 20.57 -26.77 14.95
C THR A 254 19.27 -26.71 14.14
N ASP A 255 18.34 -25.85 14.55
CA ASP A 255 17.05 -25.64 13.90
C ASP A 255 17.11 -24.67 12.70
N LYS A 256 18.32 -24.34 12.20
CA LYS A 256 18.57 -23.36 11.12
C LYS A 256 18.08 -21.95 11.42
N LYS A 257 17.90 -21.61 12.70
CA LYS A 257 17.60 -20.24 13.15
C LYS A 257 18.89 -19.48 13.37
N TYR A 258 18.89 -18.21 13.00
CA TYR A 258 19.99 -17.28 13.24
C TYR A 258 19.76 -16.60 14.59
N LEU A 259 20.74 -16.68 15.48
CA LEU A 259 20.73 -16.00 16.77
C LEU A 259 21.87 -15.00 16.83
N PHE A 260 21.56 -13.79 17.26
CA PHE A 260 22.53 -12.73 17.45
C PHE A 260 22.68 -12.43 18.94
N SER A 261 23.91 -12.20 19.38
CA SER A 261 24.22 -11.82 20.75
C SER A 261 25.42 -10.89 20.78
N THR A 262 25.53 -10.09 21.83
CA THR A 262 26.73 -9.28 22.08
C THR A 262 27.71 -10.02 22.96
N ARG A 263 28.99 -9.96 22.60
CA ARG A 263 30.08 -10.48 23.43
C ARG A 263 31.27 -9.54 23.42
N THR A 264 32.04 -9.58 24.51
CA THR A 264 33.33 -8.89 24.56
C THR A 264 34.34 -9.63 23.69
N CYS A 265 35.01 -8.89 22.81
CA CYS A 265 36.05 -9.44 21.94
C CYS A 265 37.35 -9.58 22.74
N VAL A 266 37.73 -10.83 23.02
CA VAL A 266 39.07 -11.16 23.50
C VAL A 266 39.93 -11.39 22.27
N LYS A 267 41.00 -10.62 22.10
CA LYS A 267 41.92 -10.78 20.97
C LYS A 267 42.65 -12.11 21.08
N ILE A 268 42.81 -12.78 19.94
CA ILE A 268 43.74 -13.89 19.82
C ILE A 268 45.15 -13.31 20.03
N PRO A 269 45.96 -13.83 20.96
CA PRO A 269 47.34 -13.35 21.13
C PRO A 269 48.07 -13.53 19.79
N SER A 270 48.60 -12.43 19.26
CA SER A 270 49.49 -12.46 18.12
C SER A 270 50.84 -12.99 18.60
N GLU A 271 51.17 -14.22 18.24
CA GLU A 271 52.55 -14.71 18.25
C GLU A 271 53.41 -13.92 17.25
#